data_AF-A0A4Y2JTA1-F1
#
_entry.id   AF-A0A4Y2JTA1-F1
#
_cell.length_a   1.000
_cell.length_b   1.000
_cell.length_c   1.000
_cell.angle_alpha   90.00
_cell.angle_beta   90.00
_cell.angle_gamma   90.00
#
_symmetry.space_group_name_H-M   'P 1'
#
loop_
_entity.id
_entity.type
_entity.pdbx_description
1 polymer ?
#
loop_
_entity_poly.entity_id
_entity_poly.type
_entity_poly.pdbx_seq_one_letter_code
_entity_poly.pdbx_strand_id
1 'polypeptide(L)'
;MKKAKLNNCDNVQALIDTGSSCCLLKISVAQEFKLKPKPAVNKLYGFGNQRMPALTSIGIIKADTEVDNVKAESIGIYVIPDDAQSVDFIIGRRWLDLSHIAYAKIGKRGIWRMILKW
;
A
#
# COMPACT_ATOMS: atom_id res chain seq x y z
N MET A 1 -6.01 6.31 10.04
CA MET A 1 -6.33 5.39 8.93
C MET A 1 -7.11 6.13 7.87
N LYS A 2 -6.78 5.92 6.59
CA LYS A 2 -7.50 6.45 5.44
C LYS A 2 -8.33 5.36 4.77
N LYS A 3 -9.26 5.77 3.90
CA LYS A 3 -9.89 4.86 2.95
C LYS A 3 -9.09 4.89 1.65
N ALA A 4 -8.82 3.73 1.09
CA ALA A 4 -8.24 3.58 -0.24
C ALA A 4 -9.13 2.70 -1.10
N LYS A 5 -9.07 2.88 -2.42
CA LYS A 5 -9.70 1.96 -3.39
C LYS A 5 -8.64 1.29 -4.25
N LEU A 6 -8.93 0.07 -4.68
CA LEU A 6 -8.12 -0.72 -5.60
C LEU A 6 -8.99 -1.10 -6.80
N ASN A 7 -8.57 -0.83 -8.04
CA ASN A 7 -9.26 -1.23 -9.28
C ASN A 7 -10.79 -0.98 -9.30
N ASN A 8 -11.25 0.15 -8.73
CA ASN A 8 -12.67 0.49 -8.54
C ASN A 8 -13.48 -0.45 -7.62
N CYS A 9 -12.83 -1.29 -6.82
CA CYS A 9 -13.47 -2.07 -5.75
C CYS A 9 -13.89 -1.19 -4.56
N ASP A 10 -14.50 -1.83 -3.57
CA ASP A 10 -14.89 -1.21 -2.32
C ASP A 10 -13.70 -0.61 -1.56
N ASN A 11 -14.00 0.30 -0.63
CA ASN A 11 -12.98 0.97 0.15
C ASN A 11 -12.36 0.03 1.19
N VAL A 12 -11.03 0.07 1.31
CA VAL A 12 -10.26 -0.64 2.34
C VAL A 12 -9.61 0.33 3.31
N GLN A 13 -9.30 -0.14 4.53
CA GLN A 13 -8.56 0.69 5.47
C GLN A 13 -7.06 0.71 5.13
N ALA A 14 -6.56 1.91 4.85
CA ALA A 14 -5.18 2.13 4.47
C ALA A 14 -4.39 2.95 5.49
N LEU A 15 -3.13 2.57 5.69
CA LEU A 15 -2.13 3.35 6.40
C LEU A 15 -1.17 3.98 5.41
N ILE A 16 -0.92 5.28 5.55
CA ILE A 16 0.18 5.94 4.84
C ILE A 16 1.44 5.72 5.67
N ASP A 17 2.40 5.01 5.10
CA ASP A 17 3.65 4.69 5.77
C ASP A 17 4.84 5.16 4.93
N THR A 18 5.40 6.31 5.32
CA THR A 18 6.59 6.88 4.67
C THR A 18 7.85 6.05 4.94
N GLY A 19 7.85 5.21 5.98
CA GLY A 19 8.94 4.27 6.29
C GLY A 19 8.92 3.04 5.37
N SER A 20 7.74 2.63 4.92
CA SER A 20 7.60 1.53 3.97
C SER A 20 8.05 1.94 2.56
N SER A 21 8.98 1.19 1.97
CA SER A 21 9.32 1.32 0.55
C SER A 21 8.21 0.79 -0.37
N CYS A 22 7.41 -0.15 0.13
CA CYS A 22 6.52 -0.98 -0.66
C CYS A 22 5.04 -0.75 -0.29
N CYS A 23 4.15 -0.95 -1.25
CA CYS A 23 2.72 -1.06 -0.96
C CYS A 23 2.38 -2.52 -0.64
N LEU A 24 1.67 -2.77 0.47
CA LEU A 24 1.36 -4.12 0.98
C LEU A 24 -0.15 -4.31 1.15
N LEU A 25 -0.70 -5.39 0.63
CA LEU A 25 -2.12 -5.74 0.69
C LEU A 25 -2.31 -7.10 1.35
N LYS A 26 -3.25 -7.19 2.28
CA LYS A 26 -3.69 -8.45 2.85
C LYS A 26 -4.23 -9.42 1.79
N ILE A 27 -3.93 -10.71 1.94
CA ILE A 27 -4.39 -11.74 1.01
C ILE A 27 -5.91 -11.89 1.02
N SER A 28 -6.56 -11.78 2.19
CA SER A 28 -8.02 -11.78 2.30
C SER A 28 -8.67 -10.71 1.44
N VAL A 29 -8.15 -9.49 1.48
CA VAL A 29 -8.65 -8.37 0.67
C VAL A 29 -8.45 -8.62 -0.82
N ALA A 30 -7.28 -9.15 -1.20
CA ALA A 30 -7.02 -9.52 -2.59
C ALA A 30 -8.00 -10.60 -3.09
N GLN A 31 -8.34 -11.58 -2.24
CA GLN A 31 -9.30 -12.64 -2.54
C GLN A 31 -10.74 -12.10 -2.64
N GLU A 32 -11.15 -11.26 -1.70
CA GLU A 32 -12.47 -10.58 -1.70
C GLU A 32 -12.67 -9.81 -3.00
N PHE A 33 -11.65 -9.07 -3.43
CA PHE A 33 -11.66 -8.30 -4.68
C PHE A 33 -11.36 -9.13 -5.93
N LYS A 34 -11.22 -10.46 -5.78
CA LYS A 34 -10.94 -11.41 -6.87
C LYS A 34 -9.71 -11.02 -7.70
N LEU A 35 -8.75 -10.36 -7.06
CA LEU A 35 -7.48 -9.99 -7.65
C LEU A 35 -6.67 -11.28 -7.88
N LYS A 36 -5.82 -11.28 -8.90
CA LYS A 36 -5.00 -12.44 -9.26
C LYS A 36 -3.52 -12.10 -9.04
N PRO A 37 -2.98 -12.29 -7.83
CA PRO A 37 -1.56 -12.08 -7.56
C PRO A 37 -0.73 -12.99 -8.44
N LYS A 38 0.25 -12.43 -9.14
CA LYS A 38 1.27 -13.23 -9.80
C LYS A 38 2.19 -13.80 -8.73
N PRO A 39 2.49 -15.11 -8.73
CA PRO A 39 3.43 -15.70 -7.79
C PRO A 39 4.76 -14.96 -7.86
N ALA A 40 5.16 -14.37 -6.74
CA ALA A 40 6.36 -13.57 -6.62
C ALA A 40 6.77 -13.51 -5.15
N VAL A 41 7.71 -14.39 -4.79
CA VAL A 41 8.21 -14.53 -3.43
C VAL A 41 9.30 -13.49 -3.21
N ASN A 42 8.95 -12.39 -2.53
CA ASN A 42 9.89 -11.33 -2.21
C ASN A 42 10.08 -11.26 -0.71
N LYS A 43 11.35 -11.29 -0.29
CA LYS A 43 11.76 -11.07 1.10
C LYS A 43 11.64 -9.59 1.43
N LEU A 44 10.78 -9.26 2.39
CA LEU A 44 10.58 -7.91 2.90
C LEU A 44 11.31 -7.79 4.23
N TYR A 45 12.05 -6.69 4.38
CA TYR A 45 12.87 -6.43 5.56
C TYR A 45 12.27 -5.28 6.34
N GLY A 46 12.12 -5.48 7.64
CA GLY A 46 11.67 -4.46 8.56
C GLY A 46 12.80 -3.56 9.04
N PHE A 47 12.46 -2.63 9.92
CA PHE A 47 13.43 -1.83 10.64
C PHE A 47 14.18 -2.70 11.67
N GLY A 48 15.52 -2.63 11.70
CA GLY A 48 16.36 -3.44 12.58
C GLY A 48 17.24 -4.46 11.84
N ASN A 49 17.30 -5.70 12.32
CA ASN A 49 18.18 -6.73 11.76
C ASN A 49 17.75 -7.15 10.34
N GLN A 50 18.47 -6.67 9.32
CA GLN A 50 18.20 -6.96 7.91
C GLN A 50 18.76 -8.31 7.44
N ARG A 51 19.37 -9.13 8.31
CA ARG A 51 19.84 -10.47 7.92
C ARG A 51 18.72 -11.48 7.78
N MET A 52 17.61 -11.27 8.49
CA MET A 52 16.42 -12.12 8.43
C MET A 52 15.25 -11.31 7.87
N PRO A 53 14.50 -11.83 6.87
CA PRO A 53 13.32 -11.14 6.40
C PRO A 53 12.28 -11.08 7.51
N ALA A 54 11.63 -9.93 7.65
CA ALA A 54 10.49 -9.77 8.54
C ALA A 54 9.25 -10.46 7.97
N LEU A 55 9.14 -10.52 6.64
CA LEU A 55 7.99 -11.05 5.94
C LEU A 55 8.38 -11.54 4.54
N THR A 56 7.61 -12.47 4.00
CA THR A 56 7.72 -12.87 2.58
C THR A 56 6.38 -12.64 1.89
N SER A 57 6.39 -12.00 0.73
CA SER A 57 5.18 -11.80 -0.06
C SER A 57 4.72 -13.11 -0.71
N ILE A 58 3.40 -13.29 -0.81
CA ILE A 58 2.75 -14.37 -1.57
C ILE A 58 2.85 -14.10 -3.07
N GLY A 59 2.66 -12.85 -3.46
CA GLY A 59 2.70 -12.45 -4.86
C GLY A 59 2.69 -10.94 -5.06
N ILE A 60 2.60 -10.53 -6.32
CA ILE A 60 2.48 -9.13 -6.72
C ILE A 60 1.24 -8.98 -7.59
N ILE A 61 0.45 -7.95 -7.31
CA ILE A 61 -0.58 -7.45 -8.22
C ILE A 61 -0.12 -6.11 -8.81
N LYS A 62 -0.65 -5.76 -9.99
CA LYS A 62 -0.68 -4.38 -10.46
C LYS A 62 -2.11 -3.89 -10.30
N ALA A 63 -2.30 -2.77 -9.62
CA ALA A 63 -3.62 -2.21 -9.43
C ALA A 63 -3.58 -0.69 -9.51
N ASP A 64 -4.68 -0.12 -10.01
CA ASP A 64 -4.98 1.29 -9.87
C ASP A 64 -5.46 1.53 -8.45
N THR A 65 -4.98 2.62 -7.86
CA THR A 65 -5.14 2.92 -6.45
C THR A 65 -5.64 4.34 -6.28
N GLU A 66 -6.58 4.56 -5.36
CA GLU A 66 -7.11 5.89 -5.08
C GLU A 66 -7.11 6.18 -3.58
N VAL A 67 -6.58 7.33 -3.18
CA VAL A 67 -6.52 7.80 -1.78
C VAL A 67 -6.76 9.31 -1.77
N ASP A 68 -7.70 9.80 -0.95
CA ASP A 68 -8.12 11.21 -0.95
C ASP A 68 -8.49 11.76 -2.34
N ASN A 69 -9.07 10.91 -3.21
CA ASN A 69 -9.36 11.21 -4.62
C ASN A 69 -8.11 11.43 -5.51
N VAL A 70 -6.90 11.17 -5.01
CA VAL A 70 -5.68 11.11 -5.82
C VAL A 70 -5.52 9.69 -6.34
N LYS A 71 -5.39 9.56 -7.66
CA LYS A 71 -5.25 8.28 -8.34
C LYS A 71 -3.79 8.01 -8.70
N ALA A 72 -3.38 6.76 -8.60
CA ALA A 72 -2.15 6.26 -9.17
C ALA A 72 -2.41 4.94 -9.88
N GLU A 73 -1.89 4.81 -11.09
CA GLU A 73 -2.19 3.68 -11.98
C GLU A 73 -1.08 2.62 -11.94
N SER A 74 -1.48 1.37 -12.16
CA SER A 74 -0.56 0.24 -12.38
C SER A 74 0.50 0.05 -11.27
N ILE A 75 0.14 0.34 -10.02
CA ILE A 75 1.07 0.25 -8.89
C ILE A 75 1.31 -1.20 -8.54
N GLY A 76 2.59 -1.58 -8.46
CA GLY A 76 3.00 -2.90 -7.99
C GLY A 76 2.77 -3.02 -6.48
N ILE A 77 1.84 -3.86 -6.07
CA ILE A 77 1.48 -4.07 -4.66
C ILE A 77 1.83 -5.52 -4.29
N TYR A 78 2.55 -5.71 -3.20
CA TYR A 78 2.84 -7.04 -2.67
C TYR A 78 1.65 -7.53 -1.88
N VAL A 79 1.24 -8.76 -2.17
CA VAL A 79 0.21 -9.46 -1.40
C VAL A 79 0.89 -10.26 -0.32
N ILE A 80 0.42 -10.11 0.92
CA ILE A 80 1.03 -10.67 2.11
C ILE A 80 0.00 -11.47 2.93
N PRO A 81 0.45 -12.40 3.79
CA PRO A 81 -0.40 -13.04 4.79
C PRO A 81 -1.15 -12.02 5.67
N ASP A 82 -2.35 -12.40 6.13
CA ASP A 82 -3.22 -11.52 6.89
C ASP A 82 -2.69 -11.20 8.30
N ASP A 83 -1.90 -12.11 8.88
CA ASP A 83 -1.27 -11.99 10.19
C ASP A 83 -0.05 -11.05 10.21
N ALA A 84 0.44 -10.65 9.03
CA ALA A 84 1.64 -9.83 8.91
C ALA A 84 1.41 -8.33 9.18
N GLN A 85 0.17 -7.84 9.12
CA GLN A 85 -0.17 -6.46 9.45
C GLN A 85 -1.61 -6.32 9.95
N SER A 86 -1.90 -5.31 10.78
CA SER A 86 -3.25 -5.07 11.30
C SER A 86 -4.20 -4.42 10.30
N VAL A 87 -3.67 -3.63 9.36
CA VAL A 87 -4.45 -2.83 8.39
C VAL A 87 -4.64 -3.57 7.08
N ASP A 88 -5.66 -3.22 6.30
CA ASP A 88 -5.93 -3.90 5.02
C ASP A 88 -4.85 -3.59 3.98
N PHE A 89 -4.44 -2.32 3.91
CA PHE A 89 -3.51 -1.82 2.91
C PHE A 89 -2.47 -0.86 3.50
N ILE A 90 -1.20 -1.03 3.15
CA ILE A 90 -0.14 -0.05 3.41
C ILE A 90 0.20 0.66 2.10
N ILE A 91 0.11 1.99 2.13
CA ILE A 91 0.54 2.89 1.06
C ILE A 91 1.97 3.29 1.38
N GLY A 92 2.93 2.62 0.74
CA GLY A 92 4.35 2.93 0.86
C GLY A 92 4.85 3.90 -0.19
N ARG A 93 6.15 4.15 -0.16
CA ARG A 93 6.85 5.08 -1.04
C ARG A 93 6.73 4.80 -2.53
N ARG A 94 6.56 3.54 -2.96
CA ARG A 94 6.24 3.23 -4.37
C ARG A 94 5.03 4.01 -4.91
N TRP A 95 4.07 4.35 -4.05
CA TRP A 95 2.94 5.21 -4.37
C TRP A 95 3.24 6.68 -4.04
N LEU A 96 3.81 6.95 -2.85
CA LEU A 96 4.02 8.32 -2.35
C LEU A 96 5.07 9.12 -3.13
N ASP A 97 6.05 8.45 -3.73
CA ASP A 97 7.17 9.06 -4.45
C ASP A 97 6.88 9.26 -5.94
N LEU A 98 5.65 8.99 -6.39
CA LEU A 98 5.23 9.30 -7.76
C LEU A 98 5.35 10.80 -8.03
N SER A 99 5.88 11.15 -9.21
CA SER A 99 6.23 12.53 -9.57
C SER A 99 5.05 13.50 -9.49
N HIS A 100 3.85 13.02 -9.79
CA HIS A 100 2.61 13.80 -9.77
C HIS A 100 1.89 13.77 -8.40
N ILE A 101 2.47 13.14 -7.37
CA ILE A 101 1.89 13.04 -6.03
C ILE A 101 2.69 13.88 -5.03
N ALA A 102 1.97 14.67 -4.26
CA ALA A 102 2.45 15.34 -3.05
C ALA A 102 1.63 14.87 -1.85
N TYR A 103 2.21 14.98 -0.67
CA TYR A 103 1.48 14.76 0.57
C TYR A 103 1.93 15.76 1.62
N ALA A 104 0.96 16.26 2.39
CA ALA A 104 1.22 17.26 3.42
C ALA A 104 0.45 16.92 4.68
N LYS A 105 1.05 17.21 5.83
CA LYS A 105 0.38 17.14 7.13
C LYS A 105 -0.49 18.38 7.29
N ILE A 106 -1.79 18.19 7.52
CA ILE A 106 -2.77 19.24 7.71
C ILE A 106 -3.08 19.37 9.21
N GLY A 107 -2.89 20.59 9.71
CA GLY A 107 -3.19 20.97 11.09
C GLY A 107 -2.34 20.24 12.14
N LYS A 108 -2.74 20.39 13.40
CA LYS A 108 -2.00 19.83 14.55
C LYS A 108 -2.28 18.33 14.77
N ARG A 109 -3.29 17.75 14.11
CA ARG A 109 -3.82 16.39 14.41
C ARG A 109 -3.16 15.24 13.64
N GLY A 110 -1.98 15.41 13.05
CA GLY A 110 -1.30 14.28 12.38
C GLY A 110 -2.01 13.76 11.13
N ILE A 111 -2.93 14.54 10.55
CA ILE A 111 -3.69 14.14 9.37
C ILE A 111 -2.84 14.42 8.15
N TRP A 112 -2.53 13.38 7.38
CA TRP A 112 -1.92 13.54 6.06
C TRP A 112 -2.99 13.73 5.00
N ARG A 113 -2.74 14.55 3.98
CA ARG A 113 -3.58 14.67 2.78
C ARG A 113 -2.73 14.46 1.54
N MET A 114 -3.24 13.65 0.62
CA MET A 114 -2.65 13.47 -0.71
C MET A 114 -3.15 14.57 -1.65
N ILE A 115 -2.26 15.09 -2.49
CA ILE A 115 -2.52 16.21 -3.41
C ILE A 115 -1.81 15.91 -4.74
N LEU A 116 -2.42 16.28 -5.86
CA LEU A 116 -1.75 16.25 -7.16
C LEU A 116 -0.74 17.41 -7.27
N LYS A 117 0.43 17.11 -7.82
CA LYS A 117 1.38 18.13 -8.28
C LYS A 117 0.99 18.53 -9.71
N TRP A 118 0.89 19.83 -9.94
CA TRP A 118 0.70 20.44 -11.25
C TRP A 118 2.07 20.88 -11.79
#